data_AF-A0A7C6Y8U7-F1
#
_entry.id   AF-A0A7C6Y8U7-F1
#
_cell.length_a   1.000
_cell.length_b   1.000
_cell.length_c   1.000
_cell.angle_alpha   90.00
_cell.angle_beta   90.00
_cell.angle_gamma   90.00
#
_symmetry.space_group_name_H-M   'P 1'
#
loop_
_entity.id
_entity.type
_entity.pdbx_description
1 polymer ?
#
loop_
_entity_poly.entity_id
_entity_poly.type
_entity_poly.pdbx_seq_one_letter_code
_entity_poly.pdbx_strand_id
1 'polypeptide(L)'
;MRLYKKLLNTVMFVLVAVFSICVFSANVKAADEDMVAFIGISNEDWSVQYFYGADNNTEGVVSTTAEVTGRGQYTVGLDFTGTEAGVLSDIFFWAVDIKNGEQEFSEDHIIINEIKVNGETLNNVGATYTTAENNDTRVNLTNPWAKVAESGRSLTGTAAVTPNPVNVAEMTDIETIEITFTIGAGIKFDLKDPASLVSKAYLQYASKDWGVQYWYNGSEFEGVVVETVDVSQYFTDYTV
;
A
#
# COMPACT_ATOMS: atom_id res chain seq x y z
N MET A 1 19.93 -8.66 -63.90
CA MET A 1 20.10 -9.62 -62.78
C MET A 1 20.61 -9.01 -61.46
N ARG A 2 21.31 -7.86 -61.44
CA ARG A 2 21.79 -7.20 -60.19
C ARG A 2 20.74 -6.36 -59.44
N LEU A 3 19.67 -5.87 -60.11
CA LEU A 3 18.59 -5.13 -59.42
C LEU A 3 17.66 -6.04 -58.60
N TYR A 4 17.41 -7.27 -59.07
CA TYR A 4 16.52 -8.23 -58.40
C TYR A 4 17.08 -8.73 -57.05
N LYS A 5 18.41 -8.79 -56.89
CA LYS A 5 19.05 -9.18 -55.62
C LYS A 5 18.95 -8.11 -54.52
N LYS A 6 18.84 -6.82 -54.87
CA LYS A 6 18.67 -5.73 -53.88
C LYS A 6 17.22 -5.60 -53.41
N LEU A 7 16.26 -5.87 -54.29
CA LEU A 7 14.84 -5.89 -53.93
C LEU A 7 14.51 -7.09 -53.02
N LEU A 8 15.11 -8.25 -53.26
CA LEU A 8 14.89 -9.46 -52.46
C LEU A 8 15.47 -9.33 -51.03
N ASN A 9 16.64 -8.70 -50.85
CA ASN A 9 17.20 -8.46 -49.52
C ASN A 9 16.45 -7.39 -48.73
N THR A 10 15.81 -6.43 -49.40
CA THR A 10 15.00 -5.39 -48.71
C THR A 10 13.64 -5.95 -48.29
N VAL A 11 13.02 -6.81 -49.11
CA VAL A 11 11.75 -7.49 -48.77
C VAL A 11 11.93 -8.56 -47.69
N MET A 12 13.09 -9.23 -47.64
CA MET A 12 13.39 -10.24 -46.62
C MET A 12 13.75 -9.63 -45.25
N PHE A 13 14.20 -8.37 -45.20
CA PHE A 13 14.40 -7.65 -43.93
C PHE A 13 13.09 -7.09 -43.37
N VAL A 14 12.11 -6.77 -44.23
CA VAL A 14 10.78 -6.30 -43.82
C VAL A 14 9.90 -7.46 -43.34
N LEU A 15 10.09 -8.68 -43.83
CA LEU A 15 9.33 -9.87 -43.39
C LEU A 15 9.80 -10.46 -42.04
N VAL A 16 11.02 -10.18 -41.59
CA VAL A 16 11.51 -10.62 -40.27
C VAL A 16 11.16 -9.61 -39.17
N ALA A 17 10.91 -8.34 -39.52
CA ALA A 17 10.48 -7.32 -38.56
C ALA A 17 8.98 -7.35 -38.22
N VAL A 18 8.16 -8.11 -38.96
CA VAL A 18 6.68 -8.17 -38.78
C VAL A 18 6.23 -9.44 -38.01
N PHE A 19 7.16 -10.30 -37.59
CA PHE A 19 6.85 -11.54 -36.85
C PHE A 19 7.40 -11.53 -35.41
N SER A 20 7.16 -10.45 -34.67
CA SER A 20 7.27 -10.44 -33.20
C SER A 20 6.08 -9.75 -32.54
N ILE A 21 4.91 -9.81 -33.19
CA ILE A 21 3.65 -9.76 -32.44
C ILE A 21 3.48 -11.16 -31.85
N CYS A 22 4.06 -11.36 -30.66
CA CYS A 22 3.57 -12.38 -29.76
C CYS A 22 2.10 -12.04 -29.52
N VAL A 23 1.19 -12.76 -30.20
CA VAL A 23 -0.18 -12.89 -29.75
C VAL A 23 -0.08 -13.62 -28.42
N PHE A 24 0.06 -12.86 -27.34
CA PHE A 24 -0.32 -13.36 -26.03
C PHE A 24 -1.79 -13.72 -26.17
N SER A 25 -2.09 -15.01 -26.04
CA SER A 25 -3.43 -15.44 -25.69
C SER A 25 -3.74 -14.73 -24.37
N ALA A 26 -4.51 -13.65 -24.44
CA ALA A 26 -5.23 -13.17 -23.29
C ALA A 26 -6.19 -14.31 -22.92
N ASN A 27 -5.78 -15.14 -21.95
CA ASN A 27 -6.77 -15.73 -21.08
C ASN A 27 -7.50 -14.54 -20.49
N VAL A 28 -8.71 -14.27 -20.98
CA VAL A 28 -9.63 -13.34 -20.33
C VAL A 28 -9.98 -14.00 -19.01
N LYS A 29 -9.13 -13.75 -18.00
CA LYS A 29 -9.56 -13.74 -16.62
C LYS A 29 -10.60 -12.62 -16.56
N ALA A 30 -11.75 -12.89 -15.93
CA ALA A 30 -12.68 -11.82 -15.58
C ALA A 30 -11.86 -10.68 -14.95
N ALA A 31 -12.12 -9.42 -15.31
CA ALA A 31 -11.31 -8.27 -14.91
C ALA A 31 -11.01 -8.32 -13.40
N ASP A 32 -9.81 -8.75 -13.03
CA ASP A 32 -9.25 -8.44 -11.72
C ASP A 32 -9.10 -6.93 -11.77
N GLU A 33 -9.86 -6.20 -10.95
CA GLU A 33 -9.67 -4.75 -10.88
C GLU A 33 -8.24 -4.49 -10.42
N ASP A 34 -7.42 -3.88 -11.30
CA ASP A 34 -5.97 -3.79 -11.11
C ASP A 34 -5.58 -3.25 -9.73
N MET A 35 -4.72 -3.99 -9.01
CA MET A 35 -4.11 -3.51 -7.76
C MET A 35 -3.06 -2.46 -8.08
N VAL A 36 -3.45 -1.20 -8.00
CA VAL A 36 -2.59 -0.07 -8.37
C VAL A 36 -2.29 0.77 -7.14
N ALA A 37 -1.01 0.99 -6.87
CA ALA A 37 -0.56 1.95 -5.88
C ALA A 37 -0.52 3.37 -6.46
N PHE A 38 -0.99 4.35 -5.68
CA PHE A 38 -1.03 5.75 -6.05
C PHE A 38 -0.93 6.67 -4.81
N ILE A 39 -0.73 7.96 -5.06
CA ILE A 39 -0.85 9.00 -4.04
C ILE A 39 -2.24 9.61 -4.14
N GLY A 40 -3.01 9.60 -3.05
CA GLY A 40 -4.23 10.40 -2.92
C GLY A 40 -3.91 11.73 -2.24
N ILE A 41 -4.32 12.86 -2.82
CA ILE A 41 -3.99 14.18 -2.27
C ILE A 41 -5.05 15.23 -2.59
N SER A 42 -5.22 16.20 -1.70
CA SER A 42 -5.94 17.44 -1.96
C SER A 42 -5.37 18.62 -1.16
N ASN A 43 -5.55 19.83 -1.68
CA ASN A 43 -5.39 21.07 -0.95
C ASN A 43 -6.68 21.45 -0.18
N GLU A 44 -6.64 22.50 0.64
CA GLU A 44 -7.70 22.85 1.61
C GLU A 44 -9.04 23.17 0.95
N ASP A 45 -9.04 23.87 -0.18
CA ASP A 45 -10.24 24.25 -0.91
C ASP A 45 -10.65 23.24 -2.01
N TRP A 46 -9.91 22.13 -2.13
CA TRP A 46 -10.12 21.08 -3.12
C TRP A 46 -9.99 21.52 -4.58
N SER A 47 -9.40 22.70 -4.85
CA SER A 47 -9.13 23.18 -6.21
C SER A 47 -8.02 22.38 -6.89
N VAL A 48 -7.07 21.84 -6.11
CA VAL A 48 -6.04 20.91 -6.59
C VAL A 48 -6.20 19.57 -5.86
N GLN A 49 -6.54 18.52 -6.61
CA GLN A 49 -6.69 17.17 -6.08
C GLN A 49 -6.34 16.09 -7.10
N TYR A 50 -5.92 14.93 -6.59
CA TYR A 50 -5.79 13.71 -7.36
C TYR A 50 -6.16 12.48 -6.53
N PHE A 51 -7.04 11.66 -7.09
CA PHE A 51 -7.41 10.33 -6.62
C PHE A 51 -7.52 9.38 -7.82
N TYR A 52 -6.93 8.19 -7.72
CA TYR A 52 -6.91 7.25 -8.83
C TYR A 52 -8.33 6.84 -9.25
N GLY A 53 -8.63 6.97 -10.55
CA GLY A 53 -9.95 6.65 -11.13
C GLY A 53 -11.05 7.67 -10.83
N ALA A 54 -10.77 8.79 -10.18
CA ALA A 54 -11.75 9.85 -9.96
C ALA A 54 -11.94 10.74 -11.21
N ASP A 55 -13.19 11.09 -11.51
CA ASP A 55 -13.55 11.92 -12.67
C ASP A 55 -13.28 13.42 -12.47
N ASN A 56 -13.02 13.85 -11.23
CA ASN A 56 -12.87 15.24 -10.83
C ASN A 56 -11.43 15.61 -10.44
N ASN A 57 -10.44 14.84 -10.91
CA ASN A 57 -9.04 15.18 -10.73
C ASN A 57 -8.69 16.51 -11.43
N THR A 58 -7.79 17.28 -10.83
CA THR A 58 -7.37 18.56 -11.38
C THR A 58 -6.59 18.38 -12.68
N GLU A 59 -6.95 19.15 -13.70
CA GLU A 59 -6.25 19.13 -14.99
C GLU A 59 -4.78 19.50 -14.82
N GLY A 60 -3.90 18.79 -15.53
CA GLY A 60 -2.46 19.04 -15.50
C GLY A 60 -1.69 18.35 -14.38
N VAL A 61 -2.38 17.73 -13.41
CA VAL A 61 -1.71 16.81 -12.45
C VAL A 61 -1.34 15.52 -13.17
N VAL A 62 -0.06 15.16 -13.16
CA VAL A 62 0.45 13.92 -13.76
C VAL A 62 0.82 12.94 -12.65
N SER A 63 0.28 11.74 -12.71
CA SER A 63 0.53 10.68 -11.72
C SER A 63 1.48 9.61 -12.22
N THR A 64 2.44 9.22 -11.39
CA THR A 64 3.20 7.97 -11.52
C THR A 64 2.62 6.95 -10.56
N THR A 65 1.97 5.92 -11.09
CA THR A 65 1.40 4.81 -10.33
C THR A 65 2.28 3.56 -10.44
N ALA A 66 2.03 2.57 -9.58
CA ALA A 66 2.71 1.29 -9.65
C ALA A 66 1.71 0.13 -9.60
N GLU A 67 1.86 -0.84 -10.51
CA GLU A 67 1.13 -2.10 -10.43
C GLU A 67 1.70 -2.96 -9.29
N VAL A 68 0.84 -3.34 -8.35
CA VAL A 68 1.21 -4.12 -7.18
C VAL A 68 0.88 -5.58 -7.43
N THR A 69 1.91 -6.41 -7.45
CA THR A 69 1.80 -7.87 -7.70
C THR A 69 2.09 -8.72 -6.47
N GLY A 70 2.44 -8.09 -5.34
CA GLY A 70 2.71 -8.75 -4.08
C GLY A 70 3.45 -7.86 -3.08
N ARG A 71 4.03 -8.50 -2.06
CA ARG A 71 4.93 -7.81 -1.12
C ARG A 71 6.20 -7.35 -1.83
N GLY A 72 6.73 -6.21 -1.43
CA GLY A 72 7.90 -5.61 -2.07
C GLY A 72 7.94 -4.10 -1.93
N GLN A 73 8.95 -3.49 -2.55
CA GLN A 73 9.12 -2.05 -2.59
C GLN A 73 8.57 -1.47 -3.88
N TYR A 74 7.89 -0.32 -3.76
CA TYR A 74 7.26 0.40 -4.86
C TYR A 74 7.52 1.90 -4.72
N THR A 75 7.47 2.61 -5.84
CA THR A 75 7.57 4.08 -5.88
C THR A 75 6.39 4.64 -6.67
N VAL A 76 5.76 5.67 -6.12
CA VAL A 76 4.66 6.42 -6.73
C VAL A 76 4.95 7.92 -6.66
N GLY A 77 4.28 8.72 -7.47
CA GLY A 77 4.52 10.16 -7.48
C GLY A 77 3.42 10.98 -8.12
N LEU A 78 3.49 12.29 -7.87
CA LEU A 78 2.65 13.32 -8.49
C LEU A 78 3.53 14.46 -8.99
N ASP A 79 3.16 15.02 -10.13
CA ASP A 79 3.77 16.21 -10.73
C ASP A 79 2.66 17.23 -11.01
N PHE A 80 2.79 18.40 -10.38
CA PHE A 80 1.84 19.52 -10.44
C PHE A 80 2.26 20.61 -11.43
N THR A 81 3.41 20.47 -12.10
CA THR A 81 3.95 21.50 -13.01
C THR A 81 3.07 21.77 -14.22
N GLY A 82 2.18 20.83 -14.56
CA GLY A 82 1.17 20.99 -15.62
C GLY A 82 -0.11 21.71 -15.18
N THR A 83 -0.33 21.95 -13.88
CA THR A 83 -1.49 22.69 -13.39
C THR A 83 -1.41 24.17 -13.74
N GLU A 84 -2.52 24.91 -13.63
CA GLU A 84 -2.54 26.36 -13.91
C GLU A 84 -1.53 27.14 -13.05
N ALA A 85 -1.39 26.77 -11.78
CA ALA A 85 -0.42 27.38 -10.86
C ALA A 85 1.00 26.80 -11.01
N GLY A 86 1.15 25.64 -11.65
CA GLY A 86 2.41 24.88 -11.74
C GLY A 86 2.87 24.25 -10.42
N VAL A 87 2.12 24.44 -9.33
CA VAL A 87 2.44 23.97 -7.99
C VAL A 87 1.17 23.63 -7.22
N LEU A 88 1.30 22.77 -6.21
CA LEU A 88 0.36 22.61 -5.12
C LEU A 88 0.76 23.57 -3.98
N SER A 89 -0.17 24.46 -3.59
CA SER A 89 0.09 25.54 -2.62
C SER A 89 0.10 25.10 -1.16
N ASP A 90 -0.63 24.03 -0.85
CA ASP A 90 -0.85 23.51 0.50
C ASP A 90 -1.38 22.07 0.43
N ILE A 91 -1.31 21.36 1.55
CA ILE A 91 -1.81 19.98 1.67
C ILE A 91 -2.85 19.94 2.78
N PHE A 92 -4.05 19.48 2.44
CA PHE A 92 -5.14 19.23 3.39
C PHE A 92 -5.33 17.75 3.67
N PHE A 93 -5.31 16.91 2.64
CA PHE A 93 -5.33 15.47 2.75
C PHE A 93 -4.19 14.87 1.92
N TRP A 94 -3.52 13.85 2.44
CA TRP A 94 -2.45 13.14 1.75
C TRP A 94 -2.31 11.70 2.24
N ALA A 95 -2.28 10.76 1.31
CA ALA A 95 -2.14 9.33 1.59
C ALA A 95 -1.41 8.59 0.46
N VAL A 96 -0.88 7.41 0.80
CA VAL A 96 -0.56 6.35 -0.16
C VAL A 96 -1.67 5.32 -0.09
N ASP A 97 -2.19 4.94 -1.25
CA ASP A 97 -3.29 4.00 -1.41
C ASP A 97 -2.89 2.89 -2.38
N ILE A 98 -3.39 1.67 -2.13
CA ILE A 98 -3.39 0.56 -3.07
C ILE A 98 -4.85 0.24 -3.39
N LYS A 99 -5.26 0.54 -4.62
CA LYS A 99 -6.60 0.22 -5.11
C LYS A 99 -6.85 -1.28 -4.97
N ASN A 100 -7.98 -1.67 -4.36
CA ASN A 100 -8.35 -3.06 -4.11
C ASN A 100 -7.35 -3.87 -3.28
N GLY A 101 -6.43 -3.19 -2.60
CA GLY A 101 -5.36 -3.84 -1.85
C GLY A 101 -5.84 -4.76 -0.74
N GLU A 102 -7.00 -4.52 -0.12
CA GLU A 102 -7.47 -5.34 1.00
C GLU A 102 -7.84 -6.77 0.59
N GLN A 103 -8.01 -7.04 -0.72
CA GLN A 103 -8.23 -8.40 -1.21
C GLN A 103 -7.02 -9.31 -0.97
N GLU A 104 -5.81 -8.74 -1.00
CA GLU A 104 -4.55 -9.48 -0.86
C GLU A 104 -3.75 -9.07 0.40
N PHE A 105 -3.85 -7.82 0.82
CA PHE A 105 -3.00 -7.19 1.83
C PHE A 105 -3.73 -6.87 3.15
N SER A 106 -4.85 -7.55 3.42
CA SER A 106 -5.66 -7.32 4.64
C SER A 106 -4.94 -7.62 5.96
N GLU A 107 -3.84 -8.38 5.91
CA GLU A 107 -2.94 -8.68 7.04
C GLU A 107 -1.58 -7.95 6.95
N ASP A 108 -1.38 -7.15 5.90
CA ASP A 108 -0.10 -6.52 5.60
C ASP A 108 -0.04 -5.06 6.04
N HIS A 109 1.19 -4.58 6.15
CA HIS A 109 1.54 -3.23 6.53
C HIS A 109 2.41 -2.58 5.44
N ILE A 110 2.08 -1.34 5.12
CA ILE A 110 2.83 -0.45 4.23
C ILE A 110 3.77 0.40 5.09
N ILE A 111 5.06 0.26 4.84
CA ILE A 111 6.14 1.02 5.45
C ILE A 111 6.54 2.14 4.50
N ILE A 112 6.41 3.39 4.93
CA ILE A 112 6.92 4.54 4.18
C ILE A 112 8.44 4.58 4.33
N ASN A 113 9.18 4.38 3.25
CA ASN A 113 10.64 4.36 3.26
C ASN A 113 11.23 5.76 3.05
N GLU A 114 10.70 6.48 2.06
CA GLU A 114 11.19 7.79 1.68
C GLU A 114 10.03 8.60 1.10
N ILE A 115 10.00 9.89 1.41
CA ILE A 115 9.16 10.88 0.75
C ILE A 115 10.08 11.98 0.24
N LYS A 116 9.98 12.33 -1.04
CA LYS A 116 10.61 13.50 -1.62
C LYS A 116 9.57 14.52 -2.04
N VAL A 117 9.82 15.77 -1.73
CA VAL A 117 9.07 16.93 -2.22
C VAL A 117 10.05 17.80 -2.99
N ASN A 118 9.76 18.12 -4.26
CA ASN A 118 10.66 18.87 -5.14
C ASN A 118 12.07 18.26 -5.22
N GLY A 119 12.15 16.92 -5.16
CA GLY A 119 13.40 16.16 -5.16
C GLY A 119 14.15 16.14 -3.82
N GLU A 120 13.69 16.86 -2.80
CA GLU A 120 14.30 16.87 -1.46
C GLU A 120 13.61 15.88 -0.53
N THR A 121 14.40 15.02 0.13
CA THR A 121 13.89 14.04 1.10
C THR A 121 13.34 14.74 2.34
N LEU A 122 12.08 14.45 2.68
CA LEU A 122 11.48 14.90 3.92
C LEU A 122 12.08 14.16 5.11
N ASN A 123 12.55 14.93 6.09
CA ASN A 123 13.05 14.41 7.35
C ASN A 123 11.94 14.37 8.41
N ASN A 124 12.11 13.53 9.44
CA ASN A 124 11.24 13.46 10.62
C ASN A 124 9.79 13.04 10.32
N VAL A 125 9.59 12.08 9.41
CA VAL A 125 8.29 11.43 9.22
C VAL A 125 7.98 10.56 10.45
N GLY A 126 6.84 10.80 11.09
CA GLY A 126 6.35 10.03 12.23
C GLY A 126 6.01 8.58 11.87
N ALA A 127 5.84 7.74 12.88
CA ALA A 127 5.45 6.34 12.68
C ALA A 127 4.03 6.24 12.08
N THR A 128 3.92 5.53 10.96
CA THR A 128 2.67 5.37 10.22
C THR A 128 2.00 4.04 10.54
N TYR A 129 0.77 3.87 10.05
CA TYR A 129 0.05 2.60 10.10
C TYR A 129 -0.80 2.44 8.85
N THR A 130 -1.19 1.21 8.58
CA THR A 130 -2.01 0.83 7.44
C THR A 130 -3.44 0.59 7.89
N THR A 131 -4.39 1.17 7.19
CA THR A 131 -5.83 0.99 7.42
C THR A 131 -6.50 0.52 6.13
N ALA A 132 -7.65 -0.14 6.28
CA ALA A 132 -8.57 -0.35 5.18
C ALA A 132 -9.37 0.93 4.98
N GLU A 133 -9.57 1.33 3.72
CA GLU A 133 -10.57 2.31 3.32
C GLU A 133 -11.44 1.68 2.24
N ASN A 134 -12.64 1.22 2.60
CA ASN A 134 -13.45 0.36 1.74
C ASN A 134 -12.66 -0.90 1.34
N ASN A 135 -12.36 -1.08 0.05
CA ASN A 135 -11.56 -2.19 -0.46
C ASN A 135 -10.07 -1.82 -0.65
N ASP A 136 -9.70 -0.58 -0.42
CA ASP A 136 -8.34 -0.08 -0.67
C ASP A 136 -7.48 -0.18 0.61
N THR A 137 -6.20 -0.45 0.44
CA THR A 137 -5.22 -0.45 1.53
C THR A 137 -4.54 0.91 1.59
N ARG A 138 -4.60 1.61 2.72
CA ARG A 138 -4.17 3.02 2.85
C ARG A 138 -3.15 3.25 3.97
N VAL A 139 -2.23 4.18 3.73
CA VAL A 139 -1.45 4.87 4.76
C VAL A 139 -1.69 6.37 4.66
N ASN A 140 -2.24 6.97 5.72
CA ASN A 140 -2.38 8.42 5.79
C ASN A 140 -1.03 9.08 6.13
N LEU A 141 -0.71 10.16 5.42
CA LEU A 141 0.42 11.06 5.71
C LEU A 141 -0.06 12.38 6.31
N THR A 142 -1.26 12.81 5.93
CA THR A 142 -2.02 13.88 6.57
C THR A 142 -3.50 13.57 6.39
N ASN A 143 -4.25 13.46 7.49
CA ASN A 143 -5.68 13.22 7.50
C ASN A 143 -6.35 14.20 8.48
N PRO A 144 -7.11 15.19 7.97
CA PRO A 144 -7.67 16.26 8.79
C PRO A 144 -8.76 15.74 9.73
N TRP A 145 -9.39 14.61 9.40
CA TRP A 145 -10.49 14.00 10.13
C TRP A 145 -10.05 13.03 11.23
N ALA A 146 -8.86 12.44 11.13
CA ALA A 146 -8.33 11.50 12.11
C ALA A 146 -7.23 12.14 12.96
N LYS A 147 -7.34 12.09 14.29
CA LYS A 147 -6.31 12.61 15.22
C LYS A 147 -5.48 11.53 15.89
N VAL A 148 -6.04 10.33 16.03
CA VAL A 148 -5.39 9.18 16.66
C VAL A 148 -5.66 7.93 15.83
N ALA A 149 -4.75 6.95 15.88
CA ALA A 149 -4.96 5.64 15.28
C ALA A 149 -5.77 4.76 16.24
N GLU A 150 -7.01 4.41 15.86
CA GLU A 150 -7.87 3.55 16.68
C GLU A 150 -7.67 2.07 16.37
N SER A 151 -7.47 1.74 15.10
CA SER A 151 -7.27 0.38 14.63
C SER A 151 -6.49 0.39 13.32
N GLY A 152 -5.81 -0.70 13.01
CA GLY A 152 -5.12 -0.89 11.75
C GLY A 152 -4.01 -1.93 11.85
N ARG A 153 -3.00 -1.81 11.00
CA ARG A 153 -1.82 -2.68 10.96
C ARG A 153 -0.57 -1.84 11.06
N SER A 154 0.32 -2.23 11.96
CA SER A 154 1.66 -1.64 12.08
C SER A 154 2.68 -2.76 12.17
N LEU A 155 3.96 -2.41 12.06
CA LEU A 155 5.04 -3.37 12.23
C LEU A 155 4.90 -4.12 13.57
N THR A 156 4.60 -3.42 14.66
CA THR A 156 4.59 -4.03 16.00
C THR A 156 3.20 -4.35 16.55
N GLY A 157 2.13 -4.08 15.81
CA GLY A 157 0.77 -4.24 16.33
C GLY A 157 0.46 -3.27 17.46
N THR A 158 1.17 -2.14 17.53
CA THR A 158 0.95 -1.10 18.52
C THR A 158 0.28 0.11 17.87
N ALA A 159 -0.52 0.81 18.67
CA ALA A 159 -1.13 2.08 18.30
C ALA A 159 -0.18 3.29 18.53
N ALA A 160 1.12 3.06 18.73
CA ALA A 160 2.14 4.12 18.82
C ALA A 160 2.50 4.67 17.42
N VAL A 161 1.47 5.06 16.68
CA VAL A 161 1.46 5.45 15.27
C VAL A 161 0.44 6.58 15.10
N THR A 162 0.52 7.33 13.99
CA THR A 162 -0.34 8.49 13.76
C THR A 162 -0.89 8.52 12.33
N PRO A 163 -2.12 9.03 12.13
CA PRO A 163 -2.64 9.33 10.80
C PRO A 163 -2.06 10.64 10.20
N ASN A 164 -1.30 11.40 11.00
CA ASN A 164 -0.63 12.64 10.59
C ASN A 164 0.88 12.58 10.89
N PRO A 165 1.64 11.68 10.24
CA PRO A 165 3.08 11.53 10.46
C PRO A 165 3.91 12.67 9.83
N VAL A 166 3.35 13.41 8.86
CA VAL A 166 4.05 14.51 8.18
C VAL A 166 3.51 15.85 8.67
N ASN A 167 4.41 16.79 9.00
CA ASN A 167 4.03 18.17 9.27
C ASN A 167 4.00 18.96 7.95
N VAL A 168 2.81 19.27 7.46
CA VAL A 168 2.59 19.94 6.18
C VAL A 168 2.39 21.46 6.29
N ALA A 169 2.41 22.02 7.51
CA ALA A 169 1.99 23.41 7.75
C ALA A 169 2.77 24.47 6.96
N GLU A 170 4.04 24.19 6.64
CA GLU A 170 4.94 25.09 5.91
C GLU A 170 5.29 24.56 4.51
N MET A 171 4.58 23.53 4.03
CA MET A 171 4.80 22.98 2.69
C MET A 171 4.00 23.78 1.67
N THR A 172 4.71 24.60 0.89
CA THR A 172 4.16 25.38 -0.23
C THR A 172 4.98 25.12 -1.49
N ASP A 173 4.49 25.62 -2.63
CA ASP A 173 5.21 25.58 -3.91
C ASP A 173 5.67 24.17 -4.31
N ILE A 174 4.80 23.17 -4.09
CA ILE A 174 5.10 21.77 -4.36
C ILE A 174 4.90 21.50 -5.85
N GLU A 175 5.99 21.35 -6.58
CA GLU A 175 6.01 20.94 -7.99
C GLU A 175 5.89 19.43 -8.13
N THR A 176 6.61 18.67 -7.29
CA THR A 176 6.65 17.20 -7.39
C THR A 176 6.64 16.52 -6.02
N ILE A 177 6.02 15.35 -5.96
CA ILE A 177 6.06 14.43 -4.83
C ILE A 177 6.46 13.05 -5.35
N GLU A 178 7.40 12.39 -4.67
CA GLU A 178 7.76 10.98 -4.88
C GLU A 178 7.73 10.25 -3.52
N ILE A 179 7.12 9.08 -3.48
CA ILE A 179 7.06 8.25 -2.27
C ILE A 179 7.51 6.84 -2.61
N THR A 180 8.55 6.39 -1.92
CA THR A 180 8.97 4.98 -1.90
C THR A 180 8.43 4.32 -0.64
N PHE A 181 7.75 3.19 -0.81
CA PHE A 181 7.19 2.42 0.29
C PHE A 181 7.39 0.91 0.08
N THR A 182 7.30 0.15 1.17
CA THR A 182 7.43 -1.31 1.16
C THR A 182 6.19 -1.95 1.76
N ILE A 183 5.63 -2.94 1.08
CA ILE A 183 4.57 -3.80 1.59
C ILE A 183 5.23 -5.00 2.28
N GLY A 184 4.93 -5.19 3.56
CA GLY A 184 5.43 -6.30 4.37
C GLY A 184 4.36 -6.86 5.30
N ALA A 185 4.71 -7.91 6.04
CA ALA A 185 3.80 -8.48 7.05
C ALA A 185 3.45 -7.42 8.11
N GLY A 186 2.16 -7.29 8.42
CA GLY A 186 1.66 -6.41 9.46
C GLY A 186 1.16 -7.20 10.66
N ILE A 187 1.07 -6.51 11.80
CA ILE A 187 0.35 -7.00 12.97
C ILE A 187 -0.83 -6.06 13.20
N LYS A 188 -2.03 -6.64 13.29
CA LYS A 188 -3.25 -5.90 13.57
C LYS A 188 -3.25 -5.37 15.00
N PHE A 189 -3.86 -4.21 15.17
CA PHE A 189 -4.21 -3.64 16.46
C PHE A 189 -5.60 -3.02 16.36
N ASP A 190 -6.37 -3.13 17.43
CA ASP A 190 -7.65 -2.44 17.60
C ASP A 190 -7.78 -2.01 19.07
N LEU A 191 -7.80 -0.69 19.31
CA LEU A 191 -7.92 -0.13 20.65
C LEU A 191 -9.30 -0.38 21.27
N LYS A 192 -10.32 -0.73 20.47
CA LYS A 192 -11.66 -1.12 20.94
C LYS A 192 -11.72 -2.59 21.34
N ASP A 193 -10.75 -3.39 20.89
CA ASP A 193 -10.54 -4.77 21.31
C ASP A 193 -9.14 -4.95 21.90
N PRO A 194 -8.94 -4.70 23.21
CA PRO A 194 -7.63 -4.78 23.86
C PRO A 194 -6.94 -6.14 23.71
N ALA A 195 -7.69 -7.22 23.44
CA ALA A 195 -7.11 -8.54 23.18
C ALA A 195 -6.34 -8.58 21.85
N SER A 196 -6.69 -7.73 20.89
CA SER A 196 -5.99 -7.56 19.61
C SER A 196 -4.71 -6.74 19.71
N LEU A 197 -4.52 -5.98 20.80
CA LEU A 197 -3.31 -5.18 21.05
C LEU A 197 -2.10 -6.01 21.46
N VAL A 198 -2.30 -7.32 21.62
CA VAL A 198 -1.30 -8.25 22.08
C VAL A 198 -1.38 -9.49 21.21
N SER A 199 -0.45 -9.61 20.26
CA SER A 199 -0.27 -10.88 19.56
C SER A 199 0.10 -11.94 20.58
N LYS A 200 -0.58 -13.09 20.57
CA LYS A 200 -0.27 -14.19 21.49
C LYS A 200 0.20 -15.42 20.74
N ALA A 201 1.29 -16.00 21.22
CA ALA A 201 1.68 -17.35 20.88
C ALA A 201 1.01 -18.33 21.87
N TYR A 202 0.43 -19.40 21.35
CA TYR A 202 -0.30 -20.41 22.12
C TYR A 202 -0.28 -21.75 21.37
N LEU A 203 -0.44 -22.86 22.10
CA LEU A 203 -0.56 -24.20 21.52
C LEU A 203 -2.03 -24.50 21.18
N GLN A 204 -2.29 -25.06 20.00
CA GLN A 204 -3.57 -25.67 19.64
C GLN A 204 -3.39 -27.18 19.54
N TYR A 205 -4.36 -27.94 20.06
CA TYR A 205 -4.32 -29.40 19.97
C TYR A 205 -5.72 -29.99 20.09
N ALA A 206 -5.86 -31.21 19.56
CA ALA A 206 -7.04 -32.05 19.76
C ALA A 206 -6.60 -33.52 19.85
N SER A 207 -7.18 -34.25 20.79
CA SER A 207 -7.07 -35.70 20.84
C SER A 207 -7.80 -36.34 19.66
N LYS A 208 -7.40 -37.57 19.29
CA LYS A 208 -7.98 -38.31 18.15
C LYS A 208 -9.50 -38.49 18.25
N ASP A 209 -10.02 -38.60 19.46
CA ASP A 209 -11.43 -38.76 19.80
C ASP A 209 -12.14 -37.44 20.12
N TRP A 210 -11.45 -36.30 20.01
CA TRP A 210 -11.95 -34.96 20.33
C TRP A 210 -12.36 -34.75 21.80
N GLY A 211 -12.03 -35.71 22.68
CA GLY A 211 -12.35 -35.65 24.12
C GLY A 211 -11.51 -34.62 24.89
N VAL A 212 -10.33 -34.27 24.40
CA VAL A 212 -9.47 -33.20 24.95
C VAL A 212 -9.02 -32.32 23.79
N GLN A 213 -9.36 -31.04 23.84
CA GLN A 213 -9.00 -30.09 22.79
C GLN A 213 -8.87 -28.68 23.35
N TYR A 214 -8.12 -27.84 22.65
CA TYR A 214 -8.06 -26.42 22.94
C TYR A 214 -8.00 -25.60 21.66
N TRP A 215 -8.81 -24.55 21.63
CA TRP A 215 -8.88 -23.56 20.56
C TRP A 215 -8.86 -22.17 21.17
N TYR A 216 -8.03 -21.27 20.64
CA TYR A 216 -7.97 -19.87 21.03
C TYR A 216 -9.13 -19.08 20.40
N ASN A 217 -10.35 -19.56 20.64
CA ASN A 217 -11.61 -18.98 20.17
C ASN A 217 -12.65 -18.91 21.31
N GLY A 218 -12.21 -19.05 22.56
CA GLY A 218 -13.07 -19.03 23.75
C GLY A 218 -13.79 -20.36 24.06
N SER A 219 -13.52 -21.44 23.32
CA SER A 219 -14.00 -22.78 23.67
C SER A 219 -13.06 -23.46 24.65
N GLU A 220 -13.20 -23.16 25.95
CA GLU A 220 -12.40 -23.77 27.02
C GLU A 220 -13.02 -25.10 27.47
N PHE A 221 -12.19 -26.15 27.61
CA PHE A 221 -12.60 -27.47 28.09
C PHE A 221 -12.07 -27.70 29.51
N GLU A 222 -12.93 -28.25 30.37
CA GLU A 222 -12.65 -28.42 31.79
C GLU A 222 -11.37 -29.26 32.01
N GLY A 223 -10.43 -28.74 32.81
CA GLY A 223 -9.17 -29.41 33.14
C GLY A 223 -7.99 -29.12 32.20
N VAL A 224 -8.16 -28.27 31.18
CA VAL A 224 -7.07 -27.80 30.33
C VAL A 224 -6.50 -26.47 30.85
N VAL A 225 -5.20 -26.43 31.11
CA VAL A 225 -4.46 -25.19 31.40
C VAL A 225 -3.72 -24.77 30.15
N VAL A 226 -3.90 -23.52 29.73
CA VAL A 226 -3.20 -22.95 28.58
C VAL A 226 -2.22 -21.89 29.05
N GLU A 227 -0.97 -22.04 28.61
CA GLU A 227 0.00 -20.96 28.66
C GLU A 227 -0.07 -20.17 27.35
N THR A 228 -0.20 -18.86 27.48
CA THR A 228 -0.16 -17.93 26.35
C THR A 228 0.98 -16.97 26.60
N VAL A 229 1.73 -16.64 25.55
CA VAL A 229 2.83 -15.68 25.62
C VAL A 229 2.57 -14.52 24.70
N ASP A 230 2.72 -13.32 25.25
CA ASP A 230 2.59 -12.07 24.50
C ASP A 230 3.80 -11.90 23.57
N VAL A 231 3.54 -11.96 22.27
CA VAL A 231 4.49 -11.69 21.19
C VAL A 231 4.52 -10.19 20.96
N SER A 232 5.64 -9.57 21.31
CA SER A 232 5.79 -8.10 21.28
C SER A 232 6.88 -7.61 20.33
N GLN A 233 7.68 -8.52 19.76
CA GLN A 233 8.86 -8.23 18.94
C GLN A 233 9.10 -9.30 17.88
N TYR A 234 9.56 -8.87 16.70
CA TYR A 234 10.06 -9.77 15.66
C TYR A 234 11.42 -10.38 16.01
N PHE A 235 11.71 -11.55 15.41
CA PHE A 235 12.99 -12.26 15.52
C PHE A 235 13.46 -12.53 16.97
N THR A 236 12.50 -12.59 17.88
CA THR A 236 12.71 -12.97 19.28
C THR A 236 12.16 -14.38 19.48
N ASP A 237 12.89 -15.20 20.21
CA ASP A 237 12.43 -16.54 20.57
C ASP A 237 11.43 -16.43 21.72
N TYR A 238 10.25 -17.05 21.54
CA TYR A 238 9.22 -17.18 22.57
C TYR A 238 9.04 -18.66 22.89
N THR A 239 8.87 -18.99 24.17
CA THR A 239 8.53 -20.35 24.62
C THR A 239 7.06 -20.39 25.01
N VAL A 240 6.32 -21.34 24.44
CA VAL A 240 4.91 -21.62 24.73
C VAL A 240 4.78 -23.05 25.17
#